data_AF-A0A351E9C1-F1
#
_entry.id   AF-A0A351E9C1-F1
#
_cell.length_a   1.000
_cell.length_b   1.000
_cell.length_c   1.000
_cell.angle_alpha   90.00
_cell.angle_beta   90.00
_cell.angle_gamma   90.00
#
_symmetry.space_group_name_H-M   'P 1'
#
loop_
_entity.id
_entity.type
_entity.pdbx_description
1 polymer ?
#
loop_
_entity_poly.entity_id
_entity_poly.type
_entity_poly.pdbx_seq_one_letter_code
_entity_poly.pdbx_strand_id
1 'polypeptide(L)'
;EVMARARAILRRIPQEEKEGRTVEISNLFVDIDNYLVRIDGKEVALTKREKELLWLLASNPTKVFSRDNLLDSLWGYDYYGDSRTVDSHIKRLRAKLEAFHHPCWAIKTIWGVGYRFEVTEA
;
A
#
# COMPACT_ATOMS: atom_id res chain seq x y z
N GLU A 1 -22.70 -25.70 -17.81
CA GLU A 1 -21.96 -24.53 -18.32
C GLU A 1 -22.84 -23.29 -18.22
N VAL A 2 -22.22 -22.13 -18.04
CA VAL A 2 -22.80 -20.76 -17.94
C VAL A 2 -23.07 -20.21 -16.52
N MET A 3 -22.03 -19.52 -16.03
CA MET A 3 -22.03 -18.16 -15.45
C MET A 3 -22.82 -17.85 -14.16
N ALA A 4 -22.08 -17.67 -13.07
CA ALA A 4 -22.44 -16.69 -12.04
C ALA A 4 -21.27 -15.72 -11.83
N ARG A 5 -21.33 -14.61 -12.57
CA ARG A 5 -20.51 -13.41 -12.35
C ARG A 5 -20.91 -12.77 -11.02
N ALA A 6 -19.99 -12.71 -10.07
CA ALA A 6 -20.05 -11.80 -8.92
C ALA A 6 -18.79 -10.92 -8.99
N ARG A 7 -18.79 -9.80 -9.73
CA ARG A 7 -19.09 -8.48 -9.16
C ARG A 7 -18.62 -8.35 -7.71
N ALA A 8 -17.31 -8.27 -7.52
CA ALA A 8 -16.73 -7.71 -6.31
C ALA A 8 -17.02 -6.21 -6.31
N ILE A 9 -18.16 -5.90 -5.69
CA ILE A 9 -18.64 -4.58 -5.35
C ILE A 9 -17.51 -3.84 -4.62
N LEU A 10 -17.07 -2.71 -5.20
CA LEU A 10 -16.60 -1.55 -4.45
C LEU A 10 -17.64 -1.27 -3.36
N ARG A 11 -17.47 -1.88 -2.19
CA ARG A 11 -18.39 -1.70 -1.08
C ARG A 11 -18.10 -0.33 -0.51
N ARG A 12 -18.72 0.67 -1.12
CA ARG A 12 -18.91 2.00 -0.57
C ARG A 12 -19.66 1.81 0.75
N ILE A 13 -18.90 1.77 1.84
CA ILE A 13 -19.41 1.96 3.19
C ILE A 13 -20.20 3.27 3.19
N PRO A 14 -21.35 3.35 3.88
CA PRO A 14 -22.18 4.55 3.89
C PRO A 14 -21.34 5.78 4.22
N GLN A 15 -21.57 6.80 3.41
CA GLN A 15 -21.00 8.12 3.50
C GLN A 15 -21.49 8.80 4.78
N GLU A 16 -20.79 8.56 5.88
CA GLU A 16 -20.73 9.48 7.02
C GLU A 16 -19.26 9.95 7.09
N GLU A 17 -19.03 11.18 6.62
CA GLU A 17 -17.87 12.03 6.88
C GLU A 17 -16.52 11.32 7.13
N LYS A 18 -15.90 10.71 6.10
CA LYS A 18 -14.46 10.45 6.15
C LYS A 18 -13.71 11.67 5.59
N GLU A 19 -13.50 12.67 6.43
CA GLU A 19 -12.49 13.73 6.24
C GLU A 19 -11.04 13.19 6.32
N GLY A 20 -10.86 11.89 6.59
CA GLY A 20 -9.55 11.25 6.77
C GLY A 20 -8.98 10.54 5.54
N ARG A 21 -7.66 10.52 5.43
CA ARG A 21 -6.88 9.85 4.37
C ARG A 21 -6.74 8.34 4.65
N THR A 22 -7.84 7.59 4.47
CA THR A 22 -7.87 6.13 4.69
C THR A 22 -7.92 5.31 3.40
N VAL A 23 -7.36 4.09 3.42
CA VAL A 23 -7.43 3.08 2.34
C VAL A 23 -7.88 1.74 2.91
N GLU A 24 -8.83 1.09 2.23
CA GLU A 24 -9.32 -0.26 2.57
C GLU A 24 -9.27 -1.16 1.32
N ILE A 25 -8.49 -2.25 1.38
CA ILE A 25 -8.33 -3.21 0.27
C ILE A 25 -8.28 -4.63 0.83
N SER A 26 -9.28 -5.46 0.50
CA SER A 26 -9.39 -6.82 1.04
C SER A 26 -9.28 -6.79 2.58
N ASN A 27 -8.27 -7.41 3.17
CA ASN A 27 -8.02 -7.41 4.62
C ASN A 27 -7.08 -6.28 5.10
N LEU A 28 -6.58 -5.42 4.21
CA LEU A 28 -5.71 -4.28 4.55
C LEU A 28 -6.55 -3.04 4.85
N PHE A 29 -6.28 -2.41 6.00
CA PHE A 29 -6.74 -1.08 6.36
C PHE A 29 -5.53 -0.19 6.65
N VAL A 30 -5.50 1.02 6.08
CA VAL A 30 -4.48 2.04 6.34
C VAL A 30 -5.18 3.36 6.63
N ASP A 31 -4.83 3.97 7.77
CA ASP A 31 -5.19 5.32 8.14
C ASP A 31 -3.90 6.11 8.35
N ILE A 32 -3.57 6.99 7.39
CA ILE A 32 -2.30 7.71 7.43
C ILE A 32 -2.32 8.89 8.40
N ASP A 33 -3.49 9.45 8.70
CA ASP A 33 -3.60 10.59 9.62
C ASP A 33 -3.35 10.12 11.06
N ASN A 34 -3.80 8.90 11.41
CA ASN A 34 -3.53 8.26 12.69
C ASN A 34 -2.29 7.35 12.70
N TYR A 35 -1.58 7.23 11.57
CA TYR A 35 -0.49 6.27 11.37
C TYR A 35 -0.87 4.86 11.85
N LEU A 36 -2.04 4.37 11.46
CA LEU A 36 -2.56 3.06 11.85
C LEU A 36 -2.64 2.16 10.61
N VAL A 37 -2.10 0.95 10.72
CA VAL A 37 -2.21 -0.09 9.67
C VAL A 37 -2.72 -1.36 10.32
N ARG A 38 -3.73 -1.97 9.71
CA ARG A 38 -4.28 -3.25 10.16
C ARG A 38 -4.37 -4.25 9.02
N ILE A 39 -4.08 -5.51 9.31
CA ILE A 39 -4.36 -6.65 8.43
C ILE A 39 -5.23 -7.63 9.20
N ASP A 40 -6.39 -8.00 8.64
CA ASP A 40 -7.42 -8.80 9.32
C ASP A 40 -7.83 -8.18 10.68
N GLY A 41 -7.92 -6.86 10.73
CA GLY A 41 -8.25 -6.10 11.93
C GLY A 41 -7.14 -6.04 12.99
N LYS A 42 -6.03 -6.76 12.81
CA LYS A 42 -4.87 -6.75 13.73
C LYS A 42 -3.89 -5.66 13.33
N GLU A 43 -3.43 -4.89 14.30
CA GLU A 43 -2.45 -3.82 14.04
C GLU A 43 -1.09 -4.38 13.60
N VAL A 44 -0.52 -3.75 12.57
CA VAL A 44 0.81 -4.07 12.04
C VAL A 44 1.80 -3.01 12.51
N ALA A 45 2.81 -3.43 13.26
CA ALA A 45 3.86 -2.55 13.76
C ALA A 45 4.81 -2.10 12.63
N LEU A 46 4.46 -0.98 12.00
CA LEU A 46 5.25 -0.32 10.96
C LEU A 46 5.84 1.01 11.46
N THR A 47 7.02 1.36 10.97
CA THR A 47 7.59 2.70 11.15
C THR A 47 6.80 3.74 10.38
N LYS A 48 6.96 5.03 10.72
CA LYS A 48 6.32 6.15 10.01
C LYS A 48 6.49 6.04 8.48
N ARG A 49 7.73 5.86 8.01
CA ARG A 49 8.05 5.79 6.58
C ARG A 49 7.43 4.57 5.89
N GLU A 50 7.39 3.43 6.57
CA GLU A 50 6.76 2.23 6.02
C GLU A 50 5.24 2.41 5.87
N LYS A 51 4.59 3.09 6.81
CA LYS A 51 3.15 3.42 6.75
C LYS A 51 2.85 4.38 5.60
N GLU A 52 3.62 5.46 5.47
CA GLU A 52 3.48 6.42 4.36
C GLU A 52 3.71 5.77 3.00
N LEU A 53 4.73 4.92 2.88
CA LEU A 53 5.04 4.18 1.66
C LEU A 53 3.91 3.21 1.28
N LEU A 54 3.41 2.44 2.25
CA LEU A 54 2.27 1.54 2.04
C LEU A 54 1.02 2.32 1.63
N TRP A 55 0.71 3.42 2.33
CA TRP A 55 -0.43 4.28 2.01
C TRP A 55 -0.32 4.85 0.59
N LEU A 56 0.83 5.41 0.21
CA LEU A 56 1.04 6.02 -1.11
C LEU A 56 0.83 5.00 -2.24
N LEU A 57 1.40 3.80 -2.08
CA LEU A 57 1.28 2.71 -3.03
C LEU A 57 -0.15 2.17 -3.08
N ALA A 58 -0.77 1.88 -1.93
CA ALA A 58 -2.12 1.32 -1.84
C ALA A 58 -3.23 2.30 -2.25
N SER A 59 -3.01 3.62 -2.07
CA SER A 59 -3.94 4.66 -2.53
C SER A 59 -3.97 4.81 -4.06
N ASN A 60 -2.94 4.29 -4.75
CA ASN A 60 -2.79 4.37 -6.19
C ASN A 60 -2.56 2.97 -6.77
N PRO A 61 -3.52 2.03 -6.60
CA PRO A 61 -3.34 0.68 -7.08
C PRO A 61 -3.10 0.69 -8.59
N THR A 62 -2.26 -0.23 -9.08
CA THR A 62 -1.81 -0.36 -10.48
C THR A 62 -0.83 0.70 -11.00
N LYS A 63 -0.65 1.83 -10.32
CA LYS A 63 0.35 2.84 -10.68
C LYS A 63 1.76 2.35 -10.36
N VAL A 64 2.67 2.50 -11.32
CA VAL A 64 4.10 2.27 -11.09
C VAL A 64 4.71 3.58 -10.59
N PHE A 65 5.40 3.51 -9.46
CA PHE A 65 6.23 4.61 -8.96
C PHE A 65 7.69 4.27 -9.18
N SER A 66 8.45 5.20 -9.75
CA SER A 66 9.92 5.07 -9.79
C SER A 66 10.50 5.23 -8.38
N ARG A 67 11.74 4.77 -8.19
CA ARG A 67 12.45 4.95 -6.93
C ARG A 67 12.60 6.43 -6.58
N ASP A 68 12.96 7.25 -7.56
CA ASP A 68 13.11 8.69 -7.36
C ASP A 68 11.78 9.35 -7.02
N ASN A 69 10.67 8.97 -7.69
CA ASN A 69 9.35 9.50 -7.33
C ASN A 69 8.93 9.12 -5.90
N LEU A 70 9.21 7.89 -5.46
CA LEU A 70 8.95 7.49 -4.07
C LEU A 70 9.85 8.24 -3.08
N LEU A 71 11.10 8.47 -3.44
CA LEU A 71 12.04 9.22 -2.63
C LEU A 71 11.57 10.67 -2.46
N ASP A 72 11.30 11.36 -3.57
CA ASP A 72 10.84 12.75 -3.58
C ASP A 72 9.52 12.92 -2.84
N SER A 73 8.56 12.01 -3.07
CA SER A 73 7.22 12.09 -2.46
C SER A 73 7.25 11.92 -0.94
N LEU A 74 8.21 11.16 -0.41
CA LEU A 74 8.24 10.81 1.01
C LEU A 74 9.32 11.60 1.78
N TRP A 75 10.52 11.76 1.22
CA TRP A 75 11.62 12.50 1.86
C TRP A 75 11.66 13.97 1.46
N GLY A 76 11.04 14.35 0.34
CA GLY A 76 11.07 15.70 -0.21
C GLY A 76 12.12 15.83 -1.32
N TYR A 77 11.90 16.79 -2.22
CA TYR A 77 12.75 17.03 -3.39
C TYR A 77 14.19 17.45 -3.04
N ASP A 78 14.38 18.10 -1.88
CA ASP A 78 15.70 18.54 -1.40
C ASP A 78 16.47 17.44 -0.68
N TYR A 79 15.97 16.20 -0.67
CA TYR A 79 16.67 15.08 -0.05
C TYR A 79 17.81 14.58 -0.96
N TYR A 80 19.04 14.96 -0.62
CA TYR A 80 20.27 14.52 -1.30
C TYR A 80 20.70 13.07 -0.98
N GLY A 81 19.75 12.15 -0.83
CA GLY A 81 20.05 10.74 -0.57
C GLY A 81 19.86 9.85 -1.80
N ASP A 82 20.40 8.64 -1.71
CA ASP A 82 20.28 7.64 -2.78
C ASP A 82 18.85 7.05 -2.82
N SER A 83 18.28 6.91 -4.01
CA SER A 83 16.99 6.26 -4.25
C SER A 83 16.98 4.77 -3.85
N ARG A 84 18.16 4.16 -3.64
CA ARG A 84 18.34 2.86 -2.95
C ARG A 84 17.82 2.86 -1.50
N THR A 85 17.65 4.02 -0.88
CA THR A 85 16.98 4.14 0.43
C THR A 85 15.57 3.55 0.36
N VAL A 86 14.84 3.79 -0.73
CA VAL A 86 13.50 3.24 -0.97
C VAL A 86 13.53 1.71 -0.98
N ASP A 87 14.53 1.10 -1.61
CA ASP A 87 14.67 -0.37 -1.68
C ASP A 87 14.74 -0.99 -0.27
N SER A 88 15.51 -0.37 0.63
CA SER A 88 15.65 -0.83 2.01
C SER A 88 14.33 -0.72 2.80
N HIS A 89 13.57 0.36 2.58
CA HIS A 89 12.25 0.54 3.19
C HIS A 89 11.22 -0.45 2.63
N ILE A 90 11.19 -0.70 1.31
CA ILE A 90 10.32 -1.71 0.71
C ILE A 90 10.65 -3.12 1.25
N LYS A 91 11.93 -3.45 1.37
CA LYS A 91 12.36 -4.75 1.90
C LYS A 91 11.84 -4.98 3.32
N ARG A 92 12.03 -4.00 4.21
CA ARG A 92 11.56 -4.09 5.61
C ARG A 92 10.03 -4.10 5.70
N LEU A 93 9.36 -3.27 4.89
CA LEU A 93 7.91 -3.24 4.79
C LEU A 93 7.37 -4.62 4.39
N ARG A 94 7.84 -5.20 3.28
CA ARG A 94 7.40 -6.53 2.82
C ARG A 94 7.61 -7.61 3.89
N ALA A 95 8.79 -7.67 4.51
CA ALA A 95 9.09 -8.66 5.54
C ALA A 95 8.11 -8.60 6.73
N LYS A 96 7.63 -7.40 7.09
CA LYS A 96 6.62 -7.21 8.15
C LYS A 96 5.21 -7.58 7.68
N LEU A 97 4.87 -7.29 6.42
CA LEU A 97 3.57 -7.66 5.84
C LEU A 97 3.45 -9.18 5.65
N GLU A 98 4.53 -9.85 5.24
CA GLU A 98 4.62 -11.31 5.04
C GLU A 98 4.36 -12.12 6.32
N ALA A 99 4.41 -11.50 7.50
CA ALA A 99 3.98 -12.12 8.75
C ALA A 99 2.44 -12.32 8.85
N PHE A 100 1.69 -11.75 7.89
CA PHE A 100 0.23 -11.82 7.81
C PHE A 100 -0.17 -12.49 6.49
N HIS A 101 -1.34 -13.14 6.48
CA HIS A 101 -1.86 -13.74 5.27
C HIS A 101 -2.57 -12.68 4.42
N HIS A 102 -2.10 -12.41 3.20
CA HIS A 102 -2.67 -11.37 2.33
C HIS A 102 -2.64 -11.74 0.82
N PRO A 103 -3.34 -12.81 0.40
CA PRO A 103 -3.23 -13.34 -0.97
C PRO A 103 -3.78 -12.39 -2.05
N CYS A 104 -4.70 -11.49 -1.69
CA CYS A 104 -5.41 -10.63 -2.64
C CYS A 104 -4.66 -9.34 -3.00
N TRP A 105 -3.47 -9.10 -2.42
CA TRP A 105 -2.69 -7.91 -2.75
C TRP A 105 -1.20 -8.10 -2.46
N ALA A 106 -0.37 -7.35 -3.18
CA ALA A 106 1.07 -7.35 -2.97
C ALA A 106 1.72 -6.06 -3.46
N ILE A 107 2.83 -5.67 -2.83
CA ILE A 107 3.76 -4.71 -3.41
C ILE A 107 4.66 -5.47 -4.37
N LYS A 108 4.60 -5.19 -5.67
CA LYS A 108 5.46 -5.79 -6.70
C LYS A 108 6.63 -4.90 -7.08
N THR A 109 7.71 -5.54 -7.51
CA THR A 109 8.87 -4.87 -8.08
C THR A 109 8.73 -4.83 -9.60
N ILE A 110 8.85 -3.65 -10.17
CA ILE A 110 8.96 -3.45 -11.60
C ILE A 110 10.45 -3.23 -11.89
N TRP A 111 11.10 -4.25 -12.45
CA TRP A 111 12.55 -4.28 -12.67
C TRP A 111 13.01 -3.09 -13.50
N GLY A 112 14.09 -2.44 -13.07
CA GLY A 112 14.61 -1.23 -13.72
C GLY A 112 13.78 0.04 -13.49
N VAL A 113 12.60 -0.04 -12.87
CA VAL A 113 11.70 1.11 -12.70
C VAL A 113 11.47 1.44 -11.23
N GLY A 114 10.84 0.54 -10.47
CA GLY A 114 10.46 0.82 -9.09
C GLY A 114 9.42 -0.16 -8.56
N TYR A 115 8.33 0.36 -8.00
CA TYR A 115 7.38 -0.42 -7.23
C TYR A 115 5.93 -0.08 -7.58
N ARG A 116 5.06 -1.07 -7.40
CA ARG A 116 3.62 -0.96 -7.66
C ARG A 116 2.84 -1.73 -6.60
N PHE A 117 1.70 -1.20 -6.18
CA PHE A 117 0.71 -1.98 -5.43
C PHE A 117 -0.22 -2.69 -6.42
N GLU A 118 -0.37 -4.00 -6.25
CA GLU A 118 -1.30 -4.81 -7.04
C GLU A 118 -2.38 -5.38 -6.15
N VAL A 119 -3.60 -5.36 -6.67
CA VAL A 119 -4.75 -6.05 -6.12
C VAL A 119 -5.07 -7.19 -7.08
N THR A 120 -5.21 -8.39 -6.54
CA THR A 120 -5.57 -9.59 -7.28
C THR A 120 -6.95 -10.03 -6.83
N GLU A 121 -7.80 -10.39 -7.79
CA GLU A 121 -9.04 -11.10 -7.48
C GLU A 121 -8.66 -12.53 -7.07
N ALA A 122 -8.98 -12.92 -5.84
CA ALA A 122 -8.85 -14.30 -5.38
C ALA A 122 -9.98 -15.16 -5.95
#